data_AF-A0A661XVV9-F1
#
_entry.id   AF-A0A661XVV9-F1
#
_cell.length_a   1.000
_cell.length_b   1.000
_cell.length_c   1.000
_cell.angle_alpha   90.00
_cell.angle_beta   90.00
_cell.angle_gamma   90.00
#
_symmetry.space_group_name_H-M   'P 1'
#
loop_
_entity.id
_entity.type
_entity.pdbx_description
1 polymer ?
#
loop_
_entity_poly.entity_id
_entity_poly.type
_entity_poly.pdbx_seq_one_letter_code
_entity_poly.pdbx_strand_id
1 'polypeptide(L)'
;MEKSIESIWKEGFLENNALIAPKINDLYNQKSTHLVDKFRRMYRININAIFIFAILILPFTYVTNMPYMGIPMSIAFIVIIIFSSKFKKKLDNIDASQNSYQYLKSFNNWVQDMVAFNTKMSRYLYPFVFLSLASGFWFGSIGDDVPGEEIVSRLLIDYPDMILVFGIPLFVIIGAICMVALLAYFGGRIGMWDLNLVYGGILKKLKGLLYEMDELRA
;
A
#
# COMPACT_ATOMS: atom_id res chain seq x y z
N MET A 1 -9.20 -12.70 59.93
CA MET A 1 -8.47 -13.19 58.75
C MET A 1 -8.65 -12.15 57.68
N GLU A 2 -7.53 -11.55 57.29
CA GLU A 2 -7.45 -10.51 56.27
C GLU A 2 -7.96 -11.06 54.93
N LYS A 3 -8.61 -10.18 54.17
CA LYS A 3 -9.28 -10.48 52.90
C LYS A 3 -8.37 -11.34 52.01
N SER A 4 -8.93 -12.40 51.43
CA SER A 4 -8.22 -13.22 50.44
C SER A 4 -7.74 -12.35 49.28
N ILE A 5 -6.59 -12.69 48.70
CA ILE A 5 -6.07 -11.98 47.51
C ILE A 5 -7.16 -11.92 46.44
N GLU A 6 -7.94 -12.98 46.27
CA GLU A 6 -9.05 -13.02 45.32
C GLU A 6 -10.18 -12.01 45.63
N SER A 7 -10.52 -11.79 46.90
CA SER A 7 -11.52 -10.78 47.28
C SER A 7 -10.98 -9.36 47.11
N ILE A 8 -9.68 -9.13 47.32
CA ILE A 8 -9.04 -7.83 47.04
C ILE A 8 -9.05 -7.55 45.53
N TRP A 9 -8.78 -8.57 44.71
CA TRP A 9 -8.86 -8.46 43.25
C TRP A 9 -10.29 -8.26 42.76
N LYS A 10 -11.28 -8.97 43.30
CA LYS A 10 -12.70 -8.77 42.91
C LYS A 10 -13.23 -7.40 43.34
N GLU A 11 -12.92 -6.95 44.56
CA GLU A 11 -13.35 -5.64 45.05
C GLU A 11 -12.70 -4.48 44.30
N GLY A 12 -11.44 -4.63 43.86
CA GLY A 12 -10.78 -3.62 43.01
C GLY A 12 -11.36 -3.48 41.60
N PHE A 13 -12.16 -4.45 41.15
CA PHE A 13 -12.75 -4.50 39.81
C PHE A 13 -14.28 -4.30 39.77
N LEU A 14 -14.99 -4.46 40.90
CA LEU A 14 -16.46 -4.48 40.98
C LEU A 14 -17.15 -3.19 41.46
N GLU A 15 -16.46 -2.05 41.49
CA GLU A 15 -17.18 -0.77 41.65
C GLU A 15 -17.54 -0.18 40.28
N ASN A 16 -18.83 0.04 40.03
CA ASN A 16 -19.36 0.67 38.80
C ASN A 16 -19.01 2.18 38.65
N ASN A 17 -18.16 2.70 39.53
CA ASN A 17 -17.47 4.00 39.45
C ASN A 17 -15.94 3.85 39.45
N ALA A 18 -15.42 2.63 39.31
CA ALA A 18 -14.00 2.34 39.23
C ALA A 18 -13.46 2.86 37.90
N LEU A 19 -13.09 4.13 37.92
CA LEU A 19 -11.87 4.63 37.33
C LEU A 19 -10.82 3.52 37.40
N ILE A 20 -10.71 2.74 36.32
CA ILE A 20 -9.65 1.77 36.07
C ILE A 20 -8.37 2.44 36.55
N ALA A 21 -7.70 1.86 37.56
CA ALA A 21 -6.63 2.49 38.32
C ALA A 21 -5.78 3.40 37.40
N PRO A 22 -5.63 4.71 37.69
CA PRO A 22 -5.22 5.72 36.71
C PRO A 22 -4.01 5.34 35.84
N LYS A 23 -3.06 4.59 36.41
CA LYS A 23 -1.89 4.02 35.72
C LYS A 23 -2.22 3.11 34.52
N ILE A 24 -3.30 2.33 34.57
CA ILE A 24 -3.73 1.43 33.48
C ILE A 24 -4.31 2.25 32.32
N ASN A 25 -5.15 3.25 32.62
CA ASN A 25 -5.70 4.13 31.57
C ASN A 25 -4.58 4.93 30.88
N ASP A 26 -3.62 5.43 31.67
CA ASP A 26 -2.42 6.10 31.15
C ASP A 26 -1.57 5.16 30.27
N LEU A 27 -1.43 3.88 30.65
CA LEU A 27 -0.74 2.88 29.85
C LEU A 27 -1.41 2.68 28.48
N TYR A 28 -2.73 2.53 28.43
CA TYR A 28 -3.46 2.36 27.16
C TYR A 28 -3.38 3.62 26.30
N ASN A 29 -3.50 4.81 26.90
CA ASN A 29 -3.32 6.08 26.20
C ASN A 29 -1.91 6.19 25.57
N GLN A 30 -0.87 5.83 26.32
CA GLN A 30 0.50 5.81 25.80
C GLN A 30 0.68 4.77 24.68
N LYS A 31 0.17 3.54 24.87
CA LYS A 31 0.24 2.47 23.86
C LYS A 31 -0.48 2.87 22.57
N SER A 32 -1.68 3.44 22.66
CA SER A 32 -2.45 3.87 21.50
C SER A 32 -1.75 4.99 20.74
N THR A 33 -1.29 6.02 21.45
CA THR A 33 -0.57 7.15 20.86
C THR A 33 0.71 6.69 20.18
N HIS A 34 1.53 5.88 20.87
CA HIS A 34 2.76 5.35 20.29
C HIS A 34 2.51 4.48 19.06
N LEU A 35 1.45 3.67 19.04
CA LEU A 35 1.09 2.86 17.87
C LEU A 35 0.71 3.73 16.66
N VAL A 36 -0.18 4.71 16.86
CA VAL A 36 -0.63 5.59 15.78
C VAL A 36 0.51 6.50 15.29
N ASP A 37 1.34 7.03 16.18
CA ASP A 37 2.47 7.89 15.80
C ASP A 37 3.55 7.11 15.06
N LYS A 38 3.83 5.87 15.47
CA LYS A 38 4.72 4.98 14.71
C LYS A 38 4.18 4.75 13.30
N PHE A 39 2.87 4.51 13.17
CA PHE A 39 2.24 4.37 11.86
C PHE A 39 2.37 5.65 11.03
N ARG A 40 2.03 6.83 11.59
CA ARG A 40 2.17 8.14 10.94
C ARG A 40 3.59 8.37 10.41
N ARG A 41 4.59 8.03 11.21
CA ARG A 41 6.01 8.13 10.81
C ARG A 41 6.33 7.23 9.64
N MET A 42 5.96 5.95 9.71
CA MET A 42 6.20 4.99 8.61
C MET A 42 5.47 5.40 7.33
N TYR A 43 4.23 5.86 7.46
CA TYR A 43 3.42 6.33 6.33
C TYR A 43 4.03 7.57 5.66
N ARG A 44 4.55 8.53 6.45
CA ARG A 44 5.28 9.69 5.94
C ARG A 44 6.56 9.32 5.22
N ILE A 45 7.35 8.40 5.78
CA ILE A 45 8.59 7.92 5.15
C ILE A 45 8.27 7.26 3.81
N ASN A 46 7.21 6.43 3.74
CA ASN A 46 6.80 5.78 2.50
C ASN A 46 6.43 6.80 1.42
N ILE A 47 5.59 7.80 1.74
CA ILE A 47 5.23 8.87 0.79
C ILE A 47 6.48 9.62 0.30
N ASN A 48 7.39 9.98 1.21
CA ASN A 48 8.62 10.69 0.85
C ASN A 48 9.53 9.83 -0.05
N ALA A 49 9.63 8.53 0.21
CA ALA A 49 10.40 7.61 -0.62
C ALA A 49 9.82 7.55 -2.05
N ILE A 50 8.50 7.39 -2.19
CA ILE A 50 7.82 7.37 -3.49
C ILE A 50 8.03 8.70 -4.24
N PHE A 51 7.98 9.83 -3.52
CA PHE A 51 8.27 11.15 -4.11
C PHE A 51 9.69 11.25 -4.67
N ILE A 52 10.69 10.77 -3.93
CA ILE A 52 12.08 10.73 -4.41
C ILE A 52 12.18 9.82 -5.65
N PHE A 53 11.59 8.62 -5.61
CA PHE A 53 11.56 7.72 -6.78
C PHE A 53 10.89 8.36 -8.00
N ALA A 54 9.81 9.11 -7.81
CA ALA A 54 9.10 9.80 -8.90
C ALA A 54 9.99 10.84 -9.60
N ILE A 55 10.88 11.50 -8.85
CA ILE A 55 11.83 12.47 -9.42
C ILE A 55 12.99 11.75 -10.11
N LEU A 56 13.52 10.69 -9.49
CA LEU A 56 14.71 9.99 -9.99
C LEU A 56 14.42 9.10 -11.20
N ILE A 57 13.18 8.60 -11.37
CA ILE A 57 12.87 7.64 -12.42
C ILE A 57 13.09 8.22 -13.82
N LEU A 58 12.69 9.46 -14.07
CA LEU A 58 12.82 10.10 -15.39
C LEU A 58 14.28 10.21 -15.86
N PRO A 59 15.20 10.86 -15.12
CA PRO A 59 16.60 10.93 -15.53
C PRO A 59 17.23 9.54 -15.64
N PHE A 60 16.87 8.60 -14.75
CA PHE A 60 17.35 7.22 -14.83
C PHE A 60 16.92 6.53 -16.14
N THR A 61 15.65 6.66 -16.51
CA THR A 61 15.13 6.09 -17.76
C THR A 61 15.64 6.77 -19.01
N TYR A 62 16.01 8.05 -18.93
CA TYR A 62 16.64 8.77 -20.01
C TYR A 62 18.06 8.22 -20.28
N VAL A 63 18.87 8.06 -19.22
CA VAL A 63 20.25 7.52 -19.34
C VAL A 63 20.27 6.06 -19.80
N THR A 64 19.22 5.30 -19.52
CA THR A 64 19.09 3.89 -19.92
C THR A 64 18.33 3.68 -21.24
N ASN A 65 18.00 4.76 -21.96
CA ASN A 65 17.27 4.69 -23.24
C ASN A 65 15.91 3.98 -23.13
N MET A 66 15.19 4.18 -22.01
CA MET A 66 13.83 3.65 -21.78
C MET A 66 12.80 4.74 -21.36
N PRO A 67 12.76 5.93 -21.98
CA PRO A 67 11.80 6.98 -21.63
C PRO A 67 10.32 6.55 -21.73
N TYR A 68 9.97 5.62 -22.64
CA TYR A 68 8.62 5.07 -22.75
C TYR A 68 8.18 4.25 -21.52
N MET A 69 9.12 3.84 -20.66
CA MET A 69 8.81 3.33 -19.33
C MET A 69 8.75 4.47 -18.31
N GLY A 70 9.75 5.35 -18.32
CA GLY A 70 9.90 6.38 -17.30
C GLY A 70 8.72 7.34 -17.19
N ILE A 71 8.20 7.80 -18.33
CA ILE A 71 7.08 8.74 -18.39
C ILE A 71 5.83 8.15 -17.73
N PRO A 72 5.26 7.03 -18.20
CA PRO A 72 4.09 6.44 -17.54
C PRO A 72 4.37 6.03 -16.09
N MET A 73 5.55 5.51 -15.76
CA MET A 73 5.88 5.16 -14.38
C MET A 73 5.90 6.37 -13.45
N SER A 74 6.40 7.52 -13.91
CA SER A 74 6.34 8.78 -13.16
C SER A 74 4.90 9.22 -12.88
N ILE A 75 4.01 9.07 -13.86
CA ILE A 75 2.57 9.33 -13.71
C ILE A 75 1.97 8.40 -12.65
N ALA A 76 2.31 7.10 -12.68
CA ALA A 76 1.86 6.15 -11.66
C ALA A 76 2.28 6.59 -10.26
N PHE A 77 3.55 6.98 -10.07
CA PHE A 77 4.02 7.46 -8.77
C PHE A 77 3.32 8.74 -8.33
N ILE A 78 3.10 9.71 -9.23
CA ILE A 78 2.36 10.94 -8.92
C ILE A 78 0.94 10.61 -8.44
N VAL A 79 0.24 9.70 -9.12
CA VAL A 79 -1.10 9.24 -8.73
C VAL A 79 -1.07 8.65 -7.31
N ILE A 80 -0.11 7.78 -7.02
CA ILE A 80 0.06 7.19 -5.68
C ILE A 80 0.30 8.29 -4.63
N ILE A 81 1.17 9.26 -4.91
CA ILE A 81 1.48 10.37 -3.99
C ILE A 81 0.23 11.21 -3.69
N ILE A 82 -0.57 11.53 -4.71
CA ILE A 82 -1.80 12.31 -4.55
C ILE A 82 -2.78 11.61 -3.59
N PHE A 83 -3.06 10.32 -3.83
CA PHE A 83 -3.99 9.58 -2.97
C PHE A 83 -3.41 9.31 -1.59
N SER A 84 -2.13 8.95 -1.50
CA SER A 84 -1.47 8.70 -0.22
C SER A 84 -1.46 9.97 0.65
N SER A 85 -1.26 11.15 0.04
CA SER A 85 -1.34 12.44 0.72
C SER A 85 -2.75 12.78 1.22
N LYS A 86 -3.81 12.41 0.47
CA LYS A 86 -5.19 12.54 0.95
C LYS A 86 -5.44 11.69 2.20
N PHE A 87 -4.99 10.43 2.19
CA PHE A 87 -5.07 9.55 3.37
C PHE A 87 -4.23 10.06 4.54
N LYS A 88 -3.03 10.60 4.27
CA LYS A 88 -2.18 11.23 5.29
C LYS A 88 -2.91 12.37 6.01
N LYS A 89 -3.57 13.27 5.26
CA LYS A 89 -4.35 14.36 5.86
C LYS A 89 -5.49 13.83 6.75
N LYS A 90 -6.21 12.79 6.29
CA LYS A 90 -7.24 12.13 7.11
C LYS A 90 -6.66 11.53 8.40
N LEU A 91 -5.47 10.94 8.34
CA LEU A 91 -4.78 10.34 9.49
C LEU A 91 -4.32 11.39 10.50
N ASP A 92 -3.81 12.52 10.00
CA ASP A 92 -3.34 13.63 10.83
C ASP A 92 -4.52 14.31 11.57
N ASN A 93 -5.74 14.24 11.02
CA ASN A 93 -6.97 14.77 11.61
C ASN A 93 -7.66 13.85 12.64
N ILE A 94 -7.11 12.67 12.93
CA ILE A 94 -7.66 11.80 13.98
C ILE A 94 -7.40 12.43 15.34
N ASP A 95 -8.49 12.70 16.07
CA ASP A 95 -8.48 13.37 17.37
C ASP A 95 -7.87 12.49 18.47
N ALA A 96 -6.67 12.86 18.92
CA ALA A 96 -5.95 12.18 20.00
C ALA A 96 -6.40 12.62 21.40
N SER A 97 -7.31 13.60 21.53
CA SER A 97 -7.86 14.04 22.82
C SER A 97 -8.97 13.13 23.34
N GLN A 98 -9.49 12.24 22.48
CA GLN A 98 -10.45 11.22 22.87
C GLN A 98 -9.81 10.17 23.78
N ASN A 99 -10.64 9.39 24.51
CA ASN A 99 -10.14 8.23 25.22
C ASN A 99 -9.48 7.22 24.25
N SER A 100 -8.46 6.50 24.73
CA SER A 100 -7.65 5.55 23.94
C SER A 100 -8.45 4.61 23.06
N TYR A 101 -9.63 4.15 23.52
CA TYR A 101 -10.47 3.24 22.74
C TYR A 101 -11.06 3.92 21.50
N GLN A 102 -11.69 5.09 21.68
CA GLN A 102 -12.28 5.82 20.55
C GLN A 102 -11.21 6.30 19.57
N TYR A 103 -10.04 6.66 20.09
CA TYR A 103 -8.88 6.99 19.26
C TYR A 103 -8.43 5.80 18.39
N LEU A 104 -8.23 4.61 18.98
CA LEU A 104 -7.84 3.41 18.24
C LEU A 104 -8.94 2.94 17.27
N LYS A 105 -10.21 3.08 17.63
CA LYS A 105 -11.33 2.72 16.76
C LYS A 105 -11.39 3.63 15.53
N SER A 106 -11.20 4.94 15.73
CA SER A 106 -11.10 5.91 14.63
C SER A 106 -9.91 5.62 13.72
N PHE A 107 -8.76 5.29 14.31
CA PHE A 107 -7.59 4.86 13.54
C PHE A 107 -7.81 3.55 12.77
N ASN A 108 -8.46 2.55 13.38
CA ASN A 108 -8.80 1.31 12.68
C ASN A 108 -9.76 1.53 11.52
N ASN A 109 -10.77 2.38 11.68
CA ASN A 109 -11.65 2.74 10.57
C ASN A 109 -10.87 3.39 9.41
N TRP A 110 -9.97 4.33 9.74
CA TRP A 110 -9.08 4.93 8.75
C TRP A 110 -8.20 3.89 8.04
N VAL A 111 -7.66 2.90 8.78
CA VAL A 111 -6.88 1.79 8.21
C VAL A 111 -7.73 0.98 7.25
N GLN A 112 -8.95 0.59 7.61
CA GLN A 112 -9.83 -0.19 6.75
C GLN A 112 -10.15 0.55 5.44
N ASP A 113 -10.42 1.86 5.53
CA ASP A 113 -10.65 2.70 4.36
C ASP A 113 -9.42 2.74 3.44
N MET A 114 -8.23 2.91 4.02
CA MET A 114 -6.97 2.94 3.27
C MET A 114 -6.69 1.59 2.59
N VAL A 115 -6.88 0.48 3.31
CA VAL A 115 -6.69 -0.88 2.78
C VAL A 115 -7.68 -1.17 1.65
N ALA A 116 -8.96 -0.84 1.83
CA ALA A 116 -10.00 -1.05 0.81
C ALA A 116 -9.70 -0.25 -0.46
N PHE A 117 -9.32 1.03 -0.30
CA PHE A 117 -8.93 1.87 -1.42
C PHE A 117 -7.72 1.32 -2.17
N ASN A 118 -6.63 1.01 -1.46
CA ASN A 118 -5.41 0.49 -2.08
C ASN A 118 -5.63 -0.86 -2.76
N THR A 119 -6.46 -1.73 -2.19
CA THR A 119 -6.83 -3.01 -2.81
C THR A 119 -7.54 -2.80 -4.13
N LYS A 120 -8.48 -1.85 -4.20
CA LYS A 120 -9.19 -1.52 -5.44
C LYS A 120 -8.25 -0.86 -6.46
N MET A 121 -7.43 0.09 -6.02
CA MET A 121 -6.46 0.80 -6.86
C MET A 121 -5.44 -0.15 -7.48
N SER A 122 -4.96 -1.15 -6.72
CA SER A 122 -3.96 -2.11 -7.16
C SER A 122 -4.39 -2.95 -8.37
N ARG A 123 -5.70 -3.21 -8.52
CA ARG A 123 -6.25 -3.89 -9.71
C ARG A 123 -6.02 -3.12 -11.02
N TYR A 124 -5.80 -1.81 -10.94
CA TYR A 124 -5.51 -0.97 -12.10
C TYR A 124 -4.03 -0.61 -12.18
N LEU A 125 -3.41 -0.35 -11.03
CA LEU A 125 -2.03 0.09 -10.94
C LEU A 125 -1.04 -0.97 -11.43
N TYR A 126 -1.19 -2.25 -11.04
CA TYR A 126 -0.28 -3.31 -11.49
C TYR A 126 -0.31 -3.54 -13.01
N PRO A 127 -1.48 -3.66 -13.65
CA PRO A 127 -1.54 -3.68 -15.11
C PRO A 127 -0.90 -2.45 -15.77
N PHE A 128 -1.12 -1.26 -15.22
CA PHE A 128 -0.54 -0.03 -15.76
C PHE A 128 0.99 -0.01 -15.64
N VAL A 129 1.53 -0.44 -14.49
CA VAL A 129 2.98 -0.60 -14.30
C VAL A 129 3.54 -1.62 -15.28
N PHE A 130 2.87 -2.76 -15.49
CA PHE A 130 3.30 -3.74 -16.49
C PHE A 130 3.34 -3.14 -17.90
N LEU A 131 2.30 -2.42 -18.31
CA LEU A 131 2.27 -1.76 -19.62
C LEU A 131 3.39 -0.73 -19.76
N SER A 132 3.68 0.02 -18.70
CA SER A 132 4.83 0.95 -18.64
C SER A 132 6.17 0.24 -18.81
N LEU A 133 6.38 -0.91 -18.16
CA LEU A 133 7.59 -1.70 -18.35
C LEU A 133 7.67 -2.25 -19.77
N ALA A 134 6.58 -2.83 -20.28
CA ALA A 134 6.50 -3.40 -21.61
C ALA A 134 6.76 -2.35 -22.70
N SER A 135 6.24 -1.13 -22.54
CA SER A 135 6.51 -0.03 -23.47
C SER A 135 7.97 0.40 -23.47
N GLY A 136 8.64 0.40 -22.31
CA GLY A 136 10.08 0.68 -22.26
C GLY A 136 10.90 -0.32 -23.05
N PHE A 137 10.65 -1.62 -22.84
CA PHE A 137 11.37 -2.68 -23.57
C PHE A 137 11.05 -2.70 -25.05
N TRP A 138 9.80 -2.42 -25.43
CA TRP A 138 9.38 -2.51 -26.83
C TRP A 138 9.83 -1.30 -27.65
N PHE A 139 9.63 -0.09 -27.12
CA PHE A 139 9.87 1.15 -27.87
C PHE A 139 11.27 1.74 -27.64
N GLY A 140 11.95 1.43 -26.54
CA GLY A 140 13.31 1.91 -26.28
C GLY A 140 13.39 3.43 -26.10
N SER A 141 14.29 4.08 -26.86
CA SER A 141 14.56 5.52 -26.82
C SER A 141 13.57 6.31 -27.68
N ILE A 142 13.47 7.62 -27.46
CA ILE A 142 12.67 8.51 -28.31
C ILE A 142 13.55 8.98 -29.48
N GLY A 143 13.20 8.56 -30.70
CA GLY A 143 13.84 9.05 -31.93
C GLY A 143 15.08 8.26 -32.39
N ASP A 144 15.42 7.17 -31.70
CA ASP A 144 16.43 6.21 -32.11
C ASP A 144 15.79 4.88 -32.57
N ASP A 145 16.61 3.85 -32.77
CA ASP A 145 16.20 2.51 -33.13
C ASP A 145 15.22 1.91 -32.11
N VAL A 146 14.16 1.27 -32.63
CA VAL A 146 13.11 0.64 -31.84
C VAL A 146 13.47 -0.83 -31.57
N PRO A 147 13.76 -1.24 -30.33
CA PRO A 147 14.19 -2.61 -30.03
C PRO A 147 13.18 -3.68 -30.46
N GLY A 148 11.89 -3.38 -30.37
CA GLY A 148 10.83 -4.27 -30.84
C GLY A 148 10.90 -4.58 -32.34
N GLU A 149 11.34 -3.64 -33.18
CA GLU A 149 11.49 -3.86 -34.62
C GLU A 149 12.65 -4.80 -34.92
N GLU A 150 13.74 -4.73 -34.16
CA GLU A 150 14.84 -5.69 -34.28
C GLU A 150 14.37 -7.11 -33.93
N ILE A 151 13.58 -7.28 -32.87
CA ILE A 151 12.99 -8.57 -32.50
C ILE A 151 12.08 -9.08 -33.62
N VAL A 152 11.22 -8.21 -34.17
CA VAL A 152 10.31 -8.57 -35.26
C VAL A 152 11.06 -8.99 -36.51
N SER A 153 12.10 -8.24 -36.92
CA SER A 153 12.88 -8.56 -38.10
C SER A 153 13.58 -9.92 -38.00
N ARG A 154 14.12 -10.26 -36.81
CA ARG A 154 14.70 -11.59 -36.54
C ARG A 154 13.64 -12.69 -36.61
N LEU A 155 12.45 -12.46 -36.06
CA LEU A 155 11.35 -13.42 -36.10
C LEU A 155 10.82 -13.66 -37.52
N LEU A 156 10.78 -12.62 -38.37
CA LEU A 156 10.33 -12.74 -39.76
C LEU A 156 11.25 -13.59 -40.64
N ILE A 157 12.54 -13.73 -40.27
CA ILE A 157 13.46 -14.63 -40.98
C ILE A 157 13.02 -16.09 -40.81
N ASP A 158 12.64 -16.48 -39.59
CA ASP A 158 12.23 -17.85 -39.27
C ASP A 158 10.73 -18.10 -39.53
N TYR A 159 9.91 -17.06 -39.43
CA TYR A 159 8.44 -17.12 -39.53
C TYR A 159 7.88 -16.01 -40.45
N PRO A 160 8.12 -16.08 -41.78
CA PRO A 160 7.76 -15.01 -42.70
C PRO A 160 6.24 -14.76 -42.80
N ASP A 161 5.42 -15.80 -42.60
CA ASP A 161 3.95 -15.71 -42.69
C ASP A 161 3.28 -15.31 -41.36
N MET A 162 4.05 -14.88 -40.36
CA MET A 162 3.48 -14.52 -39.06
C MET A 162 2.60 -13.28 -39.14
N ILE A 163 1.47 -13.31 -38.44
CA ILE A 163 0.51 -12.20 -38.46
C ILE A 163 1.05 -11.03 -37.63
N LEU A 164 1.23 -9.90 -38.30
CA LEU A 164 1.59 -8.63 -37.68
C LEU A 164 0.36 -7.71 -37.59
N VAL A 165 0.22 -7.04 -36.46
CA VAL A 165 -0.79 -5.99 -36.24
C VAL A 165 -0.05 -4.73 -35.79
N PHE A 166 -0.10 -3.67 -36.60
CA PHE A 166 0.70 -2.44 -36.39
C PHE A 166 2.21 -2.69 -36.22
N GLY A 167 2.77 -3.67 -36.94
CA GLY A 167 4.19 -4.04 -36.84
C GLY A 167 4.54 -4.91 -35.62
N ILE A 168 3.57 -5.24 -34.76
CA ILE A 168 3.77 -6.09 -33.58
C ILE A 168 3.22 -7.50 -33.88
N PRO A 169 3.93 -8.58 -33.51
CA PRO A 169 3.43 -9.93 -33.72
C PRO A 169 2.16 -10.19 -32.91
N LEU A 170 1.14 -10.78 -33.54
CA LEU A 170 -0.16 -11.00 -32.91
C LEU A 170 -0.06 -11.77 -31.59
N PHE A 171 0.82 -12.76 -31.49
CA PHE A 171 1.01 -13.54 -30.27
C PHE A 171 1.58 -12.71 -29.11
N VAL A 172 2.40 -11.68 -29.40
CA VAL A 172 2.91 -10.75 -28.37
C VAL A 172 1.78 -9.90 -27.81
N ILE A 173 0.90 -9.39 -28.69
CA ILE A 173 -0.29 -8.62 -28.29
C ILE A 173 -1.20 -9.48 -27.41
N ILE A 174 -1.49 -10.71 -27.84
CA ILE A 174 -2.31 -11.65 -27.07
C ILE A 174 -1.66 -11.92 -25.71
N GLY A 175 -0.34 -12.16 -25.66
CA GLY A 175 0.40 -12.35 -24.43
C GLY A 175 0.31 -11.16 -23.47
N ALA A 176 0.47 -9.94 -23.99
CA ALA A 176 0.34 -8.71 -23.20
C ALA A 176 -1.08 -8.53 -22.64
N ILE A 177 -2.13 -8.78 -23.45
CA ILE A 177 -3.52 -8.72 -23.01
C ILE A 177 -3.79 -9.77 -21.92
N CYS A 178 -3.29 -10.99 -22.09
CA CYS A 178 -3.42 -12.04 -21.09
C CYS A 178 -2.74 -11.64 -19.77
N MET A 179 -1.54 -11.06 -19.83
CA MET A 179 -0.82 -10.58 -18.65
C MET A 179 -1.55 -9.44 -17.96
N VAL A 180 -2.09 -8.47 -18.71
CA VAL A 180 -2.91 -7.38 -18.17
C VAL A 180 -4.15 -7.93 -17.46
N ALA A 181 -4.86 -8.88 -18.07
CA ALA A 181 -6.03 -9.51 -17.46
C ALA A 181 -5.68 -10.25 -16.17
N LEU A 182 -4.57 -11.00 -16.18
CA LEU A 182 -4.06 -11.72 -15.00
C LEU A 182 -3.72 -10.75 -13.86
N LEU A 183 -2.95 -9.69 -14.16
CA LEU A 183 -2.59 -8.67 -13.18
C LEU A 183 -3.80 -7.89 -12.67
N ALA A 184 -4.81 -7.64 -13.50
CA ALA A 184 -6.03 -6.97 -13.07
C ALA A 184 -6.83 -7.86 -12.10
N TYR A 185 -6.91 -9.16 -12.41
CA TYR A 185 -7.58 -10.15 -11.58
C TYR A 185 -6.88 -10.33 -10.21
N PHE A 186 -5.55 -10.54 -10.23
CA PHE A 186 -4.78 -10.77 -8.99
C PHE A 186 -4.34 -9.48 -8.28
N GLY A 187 -4.43 -8.31 -8.92
CA GLY A 187 -3.85 -7.06 -8.44
C GLY A 187 -4.35 -6.64 -7.06
N GLY A 188 -5.60 -6.93 -6.71
CA GLY A 188 -6.09 -6.68 -5.34
C GLY A 188 -5.38 -7.53 -4.28
N ARG A 189 -5.08 -8.79 -4.59
CA ARG A 189 -4.34 -9.68 -3.68
C ARG A 189 -2.87 -9.26 -3.56
N ILE A 190 -2.27 -8.84 -4.66
CA ILE A 190 -0.89 -8.30 -4.68
C ILE A 190 -0.82 -7.02 -3.82
N GLY A 191 -1.77 -6.09 -3.98
CA GLY A 191 -1.81 -4.86 -3.19
C GLY A 191 -1.97 -5.10 -1.70
N MET A 192 -2.79 -6.10 -1.31
CA MET A 192 -2.90 -6.50 0.09
C MET A 192 -1.58 -7.08 0.62
N TRP A 193 -0.86 -7.84 -0.19
CA TRP A 193 0.44 -8.39 0.18
C TRP A 193 1.48 -7.29 0.41
N ASP A 194 1.56 -6.30 -0.49
CA ASP A 194 2.44 -5.13 -0.36
C ASP A 194 2.15 -4.33 0.93
N LEU A 195 0.88 -4.05 1.21
CA LEU A 195 0.48 -3.39 2.45
C LEU A 195 0.87 -4.19 3.70
N ASN A 196 0.73 -5.52 3.66
CA ASN A 196 1.11 -6.37 4.78
C ASN A 196 2.63 -6.44 4.97
N LEU A 197 3.42 -6.35 3.89
CA LEU A 197 4.87 -6.26 3.96
C LEU A 197 5.30 -5.00 4.70
N VAL A 198 4.73 -3.85 4.35
CA VAL A 198 5.12 -2.56 4.94
C VAL A 198 4.51 -2.33 6.32
N TYR A 199 3.21 -2.65 6.50
CA TYR A 199 2.45 -2.25 7.69
C TYR A 199 1.93 -3.42 8.54
N GLY A 200 2.04 -4.67 8.10
CA GLY A 200 1.38 -5.82 8.74
C GLY A 200 1.71 -5.98 10.23
N GLY A 201 2.95 -5.68 10.64
CA GLY A 201 3.35 -5.70 12.04
C GLY A 201 2.60 -4.69 12.92
N ILE A 202 2.32 -3.48 12.42
CA ILE A 202 1.53 -2.48 13.16
C ILE A 202 0.05 -2.86 13.14
N LEU A 203 -0.46 -3.32 11.99
CA LEU A 203 -1.87 -3.72 11.87
C LEU A 203 -2.22 -4.88 12.80
N LYS A 204 -1.31 -5.83 12.99
CA LYS A 204 -1.47 -6.91 13.98
C LYS A 204 -1.55 -6.38 15.41
N LYS A 205 -0.68 -5.42 15.77
CA LYS A 205 -0.71 -4.78 17.10
C LYS A 205 -1.98 -3.98 17.33
N LEU A 206 -2.47 -3.27 16.31
CA LEU A 206 -3.74 -2.54 16.38
C LEU A 206 -4.90 -3.47 16.71
N LYS A 207 -5.01 -4.59 15.99
CA LYS A 207 -6.06 -5.60 16.25
C LYS A 207 -5.96 -6.19 17.65
N GLY A 208 -4.73 -6.47 18.12
CA GLY A 208 -4.50 -6.96 19.48
C GLY A 208 -4.95 -5.98 20.56
N LEU A 209 -4.57 -4.70 20.44
CA LEU A 209 -4.99 -3.68 21.40
C LEU A 209 -6.50 -3.46 21.42
N LEU A 210 -7.16 -3.46 20.26
CA LEU A 210 -8.62 -3.35 20.21
C LEU A 210 -9.31 -4.54 20.88
N TYR A 211 -8.83 -5.76 20.61
CA TYR A 211 -9.36 -6.97 21.24
C TYR A 211 -9.22 -6.94 22.77
N GLU A 212 -8.03 -6.59 23.29
CA GLU A 212 -7.80 -6.44 24.75
C GLU A 212 -8.77 -5.43 25.38
N MET A 213 -9.03 -4.31 24.70
CA MET A 213 -9.91 -3.26 25.23
C MET A 213 -11.40 -3.62 25.13
N ASP A 214 -11.80 -4.41 24.12
CA ASP A 214 -13.16 -4.94 24.01
C ASP A 214 -13.41 -6.00 25.10
N GLU A 215 -12.43 -6.87 25.39
CA GLU A 215 -12.51 -7.87 26.46
C GLU A 215 -12.62 -7.21 27.85
N LEU A 216 -11.88 -6.14 28.10
CA LEU A 216 -11.94 -5.40 29.37
C LEU A 216 -13.25 -4.63 29.60
N ARG A 217 -14.09 -4.49 28.56
CA ARG A 217 -15.38 -3.78 28.63
C ARG A 217 -16.59 -4.71 28.66
N ALA A 218 -16.40 -5.99 28.33
CA ALA A 218 -17.42 -7.03 28.34
C ALA A 218 -17.60 -7.60 29.75
#